data_AF-A0A350JNA3-F1
#
_entry.id   AF-A0A350JNA3-F1
#
_cell.length_a   1.000
_cell.length_b   1.000
_cell.length_c   1.000
_cell.angle_alpha   90.00
_cell.angle_beta   90.00
_cell.angle_gamma   90.00
#
_symmetry.space_group_name_H-M   'P 1'
#
loop_
_entity.id
_entity.type
_entity.pdbx_description
1 polymer ?
#
loop_
_entity_poly.entity_id
_entity_poly.type
_entity_poly.pdbx_seq_one_letter_code
_entity_poly.pdbx_strand_id
1 'polypeptide(L)'
;MLLLILVSMVVSQPSLFSQNTFECDGTMYFNYGNVNSNGTVYIGEYDTTSASTSSTIASNTTFNHNALAYNYLDNYLYAVGNPSRIFYRINSSGTYTSLGTVAGVDPNNNIYAGDFNESGVYVLSGHVNDAKIYRVDMTGSSPSLISSVARSYSGGSGIPDFADIVFNRVDSTFYGLDRITGKFHSINPVNGVATPISSNQAGPYILGALFFGEDYQHLY
;
A
#
# COMPACT_ATOMS: atom_id res chain seq x y z
N MET A 1 6.27 -52.72 47.89
CA MET A 1 7.13 -51.88 47.05
C MET A 1 6.31 -51.48 45.83
N LEU A 2 5.61 -50.34 45.90
CA LEU A 2 4.70 -49.87 44.85
C LEU A 2 5.36 -48.67 44.18
N LEU A 3 5.79 -48.84 42.93
CA LEU A 3 6.49 -47.84 42.15
C LEU A 3 5.47 -46.89 41.52
N LEU A 4 5.39 -45.66 42.04
CA LEU A 4 4.55 -44.59 41.50
C LEU A 4 5.29 -43.95 40.30
N ILE A 5 4.81 -44.18 39.08
CA ILE A 5 5.34 -43.53 37.88
C ILE A 5 4.69 -42.16 37.78
N LEU A 6 5.46 -41.11 38.03
CA LEU A 6 5.08 -39.72 37.82
C LEU A 6 5.23 -39.41 36.31
N VAL A 7 4.11 -39.33 35.58
CA VAL A 7 4.10 -38.86 34.19
C VAL A 7 4.09 -37.33 34.23
N SER A 8 5.22 -36.69 33.92
CA SER A 8 5.25 -35.25 33.70
C SER A 8 4.62 -34.94 32.33
N MET A 9 3.42 -34.36 32.35
CA MET A 9 2.88 -33.70 31.17
C MET A 9 3.65 -32.39 30.97
N VAL A 10 4.58 -32.38 30.02
CA VAL A 10 5.16 -31.15 29.50
C VAL A 10 4.06 -30.44 28.70
N VAL A 11 3.38 -29.48 29.33
CA VAL A 11 2.49 -28.55 28.66
C VAL A 11 3.38 -27.62 27.84
N SER A 12 3.59 -27.93 26.55
CA SER A 12 4.15 -26.96 25.62
C SER A 12 3.11 -25.86 25.44
N GLN A 13 3.29 -24.73 26.13
CA GLN A 13 2.54 -23.52 25.82
C GLN A 13 2.79 -23.19 24.35
N PRO A 14 1.76 -23.15 23.48
CA PRO A 14 1.94 -22.52 22.20
C PRO A 14 2.24 -21.06 22.52
N SER A 15 3.44 -20.59 22.15
CA SER A 15 3.72 -19.18 22.03
C SER A 15 2.75 -18.62 20.99
N LEU A 16 1.60 -18.15 21.45
CA LEU A 16 0.78 -17.20 20.73
C LEU A 16 1.68 -15.99 20.54
N PHE A 17 2.38 -15.92 19.41
CA PHE A 17 2.97 -14.68 18.96
C PHE A 17 1.82 -13.68 18.89
N SER A 18 1.79 -12.74 19.83
CA SER A 18 0.95 -11.56 19.72
C SER A 18 1.25 -10.96 18.34
N GLN A 19 0.28 -11.01 17.43
CA GLN A 19 0.41 -10.31 16.17
C GLN A 19 0.30 -8.82 16.51
N ASN A 20 1.42 -8.10 16.44
CA ASN A 20 1.41 -6.65 16.59
C ASN A 20 0.81 -6.04 15.33
N THR A 21 -0.51 -6.02 15.26
CA THR A 21 -1.25 -5.35 14.17
C THR A 21 -1.57 -3.91 14.55
N PHE A 22 -1.92 -3.12 13.56
CA PHE A 22 -2.42 -1.75 13.78
C PHE A 22 -3.86 -1.77 14.30
N GLU A 23 -4.25 -0.70 14.98
CA GLU A 23 -5.65 -0.42 15.29
C GLU A 23 -6.21 0.54 14.24
N CYS A 24 -7.48 0.37 13.85
CA CYS A 24 -8.15 1.29 12.93
C CYS A 24 -8.80 2.40 13.76
N ASP A 25 -8.00 3.39 14.17
CA ASP A 25 -8.39 4.44 15.13
C ASP A 25 -8.42 5.86 14.52
N GLY A 26 -8.28 5.97 13.20
CA GLY A 26 -8.20 7.25 12.48
C GLY A 26 -6.77 7.78 12.31
N THR A 27 -5.76 7.08 12.81
CA THR A 27 -4.35 7.38 12.53
C THR A 27 -4.00 7.07 11.07
N MET A 28 -3.47 8.06 10.36
CA MET A 28 -2.91 7.89 9.03
C MET A 28 -1.43 7.57 9.10
N TYR A 29 -0.96 6.63 8.27
CA TYR A 29 0.45 6.31 8.12
C TYR A 29 0.94 6.71 6.73
N PHE A 30 2.09 7.38 6.66
CA PHE A 30 2.63 7.86 5.39
C PHE A 30 4.15 7.65 5.30
N ASN A 31 4.62 7.40 4.08
CA ASN A 31 6.06 7.35 3.79
C ASN A 31 6.62 8.77 3.72
N TYR A 32 7.78 8.99 4.33
CA TYR A 32 8.57 10.21 4.13
C TYR A 32 10.06 9.90 4.20
N GLY A 33 10.91 10.75 3.61
CA GLY A 33 12.36 10.53 3.61
C GLY A 33 13.02 10.95 2.30
N ASN A 34 14.26 10.53 2.10
CA ASN A 34 15.01 10.89 0.90
C ASN A 34 14.66 9.92 -0.24
N VAL A 35 13.98 10.44 -1.26
CA VAL A 35 13.40 9.67 -2.38
C VAL A 35 14.41 9.21 -3.45
N ASN A 36 15.71 9.48 -3.28
CA ASN A 36 16.72 8.94 -4.20
C ASN A 36 16.80 7.41 -4.07
N SER A 37 17.21 6.71 -5.14
CA SER A 37 17.13 5.24 -5.28
C SER A 37 17.83 4.41 -4.18
N ASN A 38 18.63 5.05 -3.32
CA ASN A 38 19.37 4.46 -2.19
C ASN A 38 19.05 5.15 -0.86
N GLY A 39 18.00 5.97 -0.79
CA GLY A 39 17.62 6.71 0.41
C GLY A 39 16.79 5.88 1.39
N THR A 40 16.95 6.18 2.67
CA THR A 40 16.11 5.63 3.74
C THR A 40 14.72 6.27 3.67
N VAL A 41 13.69 5.43 3.66
CA VAL A 41 12.29 5.82 3.78
C VAL A 41 11.79 5.43 5.17
N TYR A 42 11.11 6.38 5.80
CA TYR A 42 10.51 6.27 7.12
C TYR A 42 9.00 6.15 6.97
N ILE A 43 8.33 5.56 7.97
CA ILE A 43 6.88 5.62 8.10
C ILE A 43 6.55 6.49 9.31
N GLY A 44 5.82 7.57 9.06
CA GLY A 44 5.34 8.50 10.09
C GLY A 44 3.85 8.34 10.32
N GLU A 45 3.38 8.82 11.47
CA GLU A 45 1.97 8.88 11.79
C GLU A 45 1.45 10.32 11.69
N TYR A 46 0.23 10.45 11.21
CA TYR A 46 -0.56 11.67 11.24
C TYR A 46 -1.90 11.36 11.88
N ASP A 47 -2.13 11.96 13.04
CA ASP A 47 -3.43 11.91 13.69
C ASP A 47 -4.35 12.93 13.00
N THR A 48 -5.37 12.41 12.31
CA THR A 48 -6.34 13.21 11.54
C THR A 48 -7.29 13.99 12.46
N THR A 49 -7.47 13.56 13.72
CA THR A 49 -8.32 14.22 14.70
C THR A 49 -7.63 15.45 15.30
N SER A 50 -6.35 15.32 15.70
CA SER A 50 -5.58 16.43 16.26
C SER A 50 -4.79 17.24 15.22
N ALA A 51 -4.80 16.80 13.96
CA ALA A 51 -4.03 17.37 12.85
C ALA A 51 -2.53 17.48 13.16
N SER A 52 -1.97 16.46 13.82
CA SER A 52 -0.59 16.46 14.32
C SER A 52 0.22 15.28 13.78
N THR A 53 1.53 15.48 13.62
CA THR A 53 2.45 14.39 13.28
C THR A 53 3.06 13.79 14.53
N SER A 54 2.94 12.47 14.64
CA SER A 54 3.40 11.68 15.77
C SER A 54 4.38 10.66 15.25
N SER A 55 5.63 10.72 15.68
CA SER A 55 6.55 9.58 15.73
C SER A 55 6.89 8.85 14.42
N THR A 56 8.12 8.33 14.34
CA THR A 56 8.50 7.39 13.28
C THR A 56 8.25 5.97 13.78
N ILE A 57 7.34 5.22 13.18
CA ILE A 57 7.11 3.82 13.58
C ILE A 57 8.15 2.87 12.96
N ALA A 58 8.72 3.25 11.81
CA ALA A 58 9.71 2.47 11.08
C ALA A 58 10.85 3.38 10.59
N SER A 59 12.07 3.18 11.12
CA SER A 59 13.21 4.06 10.84
C SER A 59 14.51 3.38 10.43
N ASN A 60 14.51 2.07 10.30
CA ASN A 60 15.71 1.26 10.11
C ASN A 60 15.82 0.60 8.72
N THR A 61 15.12 1.12 7.71
CA THR A 61 15.23 0.56 6.36
C THR A 61 16.53 1.06 5.70
N THR A 62 17.33 0.12 5.18
CA THR A 62 18.47 0.42 4.30
C THR A 62 18.06 0.45 2.82
N PHE A 63 16.75 0.47 2.56
CA PHE A 63 16.17 0.42 1.23
C PHE A 63 15.02 1.41 1.11
N ASN A 64 14.74 1.83 -0.12
CA ASN A 64 13.61 2.69 -0.47
C ASN A 64 12.38 1.80 -0.71
N HIS A 65 11.19 2.25 -0.30
CA HIS A 65 9.92 1.63 -0.67
C HIS A 65 8.86 2.70 -0.95
N ASN A 66 7.85 2.33 -1.72
CA ASN A 66 6.66 3.14 -1.94
C ASN A 66 5.42 2.23 -2.03
N ALA A 67 4.27 2.79 -2.45
CA ALA A 67 2.98 2.14 -2.35
C ALA A 67 2.78 1.64 -0.93
N LEU A 68 2.59 2.54 0.04
CA LEU A 68 2.25 2.14 1.41
C LEU A 68 0.74 2.08 1.51
N ALA A 69 0.20 0.93 1.91
CA ALA A 69 -1.23 0.74 2.04
C ALA A 69 -1.59 -0.05 3.29
N TYR A 70 -2.70 0.31 3.92
CA TYR A 70 -3.26 -0.41 5.06
C TYR A 70 -4.27 -1.45 4.60
N ASN A 71 -4.03 -2.71 4.95
CA ASN A 71 -5.01 -3.78 4.72
C ASN A 71 -5.88 -3.97 5.96
N TYR A 72 -7.11 -3.53 5.88
CA TYR A 72 -8.06 -3.62 6.98
C TYR A 72 -8.57 -5.04 7.29
N LEU A 73 -8.27 -6.02 6.43
CA LEU A 73 -8.66 -7.41 6.68
C LEU A 73 -7.72 -8.12 7.66
N ASP A 74 -6.46 -7.66 7.75
CA ASP A 74 -5.44 -8.24 8.62
C ASP A 74 -4.73 -7.21 9.50
N ASN A 75 -5.08 -5.93 9.37
CA ASN A 75 -4.55 -4.82 10.12
C ASN A 75 -3.02 -4.66 10.01
N TYR A 76 -2.43 -4.99 8.85
CA TYR A 76 -1.03 -4.70 8.53
C TYR A 76 -0.90 -3.58 7.49
N LEU A 77 0.25 -2.90 7.50
CA LEU A 77 0.69 -2.08 6.37
C LEU A 77 1.44 -2.95 5.37
N TYR A 78 1.37 -2.60 4.09
CA TYR A 78 2.10 -3.25 3.01
C TYR A 78 2.83 -2.24 2.15
N ALA A 79 4.03 -2.61 1.69
CA ALA A 79 4.84 -1.77 0.82
C ALA A 79 5.62 -2.57 -0.22
N VAL A 80 6.07 -1.89 -1.29
CA VAL A 80 6.94 -2.50 -2.31
C VAL A 80 8.31 -1.80 -2.31
N GLY A 81 9.37 -2.57 -2.06
CA GLY A 81 10.75 -2.08 -2.02
C GLY A 81 11.26 -1.70 -3.41
N ASN A 82 11.76 -0.49 -3.59
CA ASN A 82 12.38 0.03 -4.81
C ASN A 82 13.92 0.06 -4.69
N PRO A 83 14.71 -0.47 -5.66
CA PRO A 83 14.32 -1.10 -6.92
C PRO A 83 14.02 -2.62 -6.83
N SER A 84 14.13 -3.25 -5.65
CA SER A 84 14.16 -4.72 -5.50
C SER A 84 12.87 -5.46 -5.87
N ARG A 85 11.72 -4.76 -5.97
CA ARG A 85 10.37 -5.34 -6.12
C ARG A 85 9.98 -6.36 -5.06
N ILE A 86 10.66 -6.35 -3.91
CA ILE A 86 10.26 -7.18 -2.78
C ILE A 86 9.01 -6.56 -2.14
N PHE A 87 8.00 -7.38 -1.93
CA PHE A 87 6.80 -7.02 -1.19
C PHE A 87 7.06 -7.21 0.30
N TYR A 88 6.62 -6.26 1.10
CA TYR A 88 6.78 -6.30 2.55
C TYR A 88 5.43 -6.17 3.23
N ARG A 89 5.25 -6.94 4.30
CA ARG A 89 4.24 -6.71 5.33
C ARG A 89 4.90 -6.03 6.53
N ILE A 90 4.28 -4.99 7.06
CA ILE A 90 4.81 -4.15 8.12
C ILE A 90 3.82 -4.17 9.28
N ASN A 91 4.31 -4.49 10.46
CA ASN A 91 3.52 -4.60 11.68
C ASN A 91 3.46 -3.26 12.45
N SER A 92 2.64 -3.15 13.50
CA SER A 92 2.47 -1.88 14.26
C SER A 92 3.70 -1.46 15.05
N SER A 93 4.71 -2.32 15.18
CA SER A 93 6.03 -1.96 15.71
C SER A 93 7.01 -1.53 14.61
N GLY A 94 6.53 -1.30 13.38
CA GLY A 94 7.34 -0.93 12.21
C GLY A 94 8.29 -2.02 11.70
N THR A 95 8.07 -3.28 12.08
CA THR A 95 8.91 -4.40 11.63
C THR A 95 8.48 -4.89 10.26
N TYR A 96 9.44 -4.92 9.32
CA TYR A 96 9.24 -5.44 7.96
C TYR A 96 9.40 -6.96 7.92
N THR A 97 8.44 -7.63 7.29
CA THR A 97 8.51 -9.03 6.90
C THR A 97 8.54 -9.10 5.38
N SER A 98 9.62 -9.62 4.80
CA SER A 98 9.70 -9.86 3.35
C SER A 98 8.76 -10.98 2.96
N LEU A 99 7.97 -10.73 1.91
CA LEU A 99 7.08 -11.71 1.27
C LEU A 99 7.62 -12.19 -0.08
N GLY A 100 8.81 -11.73 -0.48
CA GLY A 100 9.41 -12.03 -1.77
C GLY A 100 8.90 -11.15 -2.90
N THR A 101 9.17 -11.58 -4.14
CA THR A 101 8.71 -10.90 -5.36
C THR A 101 7.46 -11.58 -5.90
N VAL A 102 6.67 -10.85 -6.68
CA VAL A 102 5.48 -11.38 -7.36
C VAL A 102 5.78 -11.59 -8.83
N ALA A 103 5.66 -12.84 -9.32
CA ALA A 103 5.86 -13.15 -10.72
C ALA A 103 4.85 -12.37 -11.61
N GLY A 104 5.35 -11.72 -12.65
CA GLY A 104 4.55 -10.92 -13.58
C GLY A 104 4.45 -9.43 -13.23
N VAL A 105 4.89 -9.00 -12.04
CA VAL A 105 5.20 -7.59 -11.78
C VAL A 105 6.55 -7.26 -12.42
N ASP A 106 6.66 -6.14 -13.14
CA ASP A 106 7.89 -5.79 -13.86
C ASP A 106 9.06 -5.57 -12.88
N PRO A 107 10.15 -6.38 -12.96
CA PRO A 107 11.29 -6.25 -12.07
C PRO A 107 12.12 -4.98 -12.31
N ASN A 108 11.98 -4.33 -13.46
CA ASN A 108 12.85 -3.23 -13.88
C ASN A 108 12.26 -1.84 -13.63
N ASN A 109 10.99 -1.76 -13.28
CA ASN A 109 10.31 -0.49 -13.07
C ASN A 109 9.86 -0.33 -11.63
N ASN A 110 9.89 0.90 -11.12
CA ASN A 110 9.43 1.21 -9.76
C ASN A 110 7.91 1.13 -9.64
N ILE A 111 7.45 0.76 -8.45
CA ILE A 111 6.05 0.93 -8.07
C ILE A 111 5.93 2.26 -7.34
N TYR A 112 4.97 3.08 -7.76
CA TYR A 112 4.76 4.43 -7.25
C TYR A 112 3.65 4.50 -6.22
N ALA A 113 2.55 3.81 -6.47
CA ALA A 113 1.37 3.95 -5.64
C ALA A 113 0.69 2.61 -5.43
N GLY A 114 -0.10 2.53 -4.37
CA GLY A 114 -0.97 1.40 -4.16
C GLY A 114 -1.93 1.61 -3.02
N ASP A 115 -3.08 0.96 -3.12
CA ASP A 115 -4.04 0.84 -2.02
C ASP A 115 -4.84 -0.46 -2.13
N PHE A 116 -5.45 -0.89 -1.03
CA PHE A 116 -6.30 -2.08 -0.97
C PHE A 116 -7.75 -1.76 -1.28
N ASN A 117 -8.37 -2.59 -2.11
CA ASN A 117 -9.81 -2.55 -2.27
C ASN A 117 -10.54 -3.27 -1.11
N GLU A 118 -11.87 -3.25 -1.15
CA GLU A 118 -12.73 -3.91 -0.16
C GLU A 118 -12.56 -5.44 -0.10
N SER A 119 -12.00 -6.08 -1.13
CA SER A 119 -11.74 -7.52 -1.10
C SER A 119 -10.34 -7.87 -0.61
N GLY A 120 -9.53 -6.88 -0.19
CA GLY A 120 -8.13 -7.10 0.17
C GLY A 120 -7.20 -7.31 -1.03
N VAL A 121 -7.66 -6.97 -2.25
CA VAL A 121 -6.81 -6.97 -3.44
C VAL A 121 -5.93 -5.73 -3.40
N TYR A 122 -4.62 -5.95 -3.44
CA TYR A 122 -3.68 -4.85 -3.49
C TYR A 122 -3.57 -4.32 -4.92
N VAL A 123 -4.07 -3.11 -5.17
CA VAL A 123 -3.96 -2.45 -6.46
C VAL A 123 -2.72 -1.56 -6.46
N LEU A 124 -1.86 -1.71 -7.46
CA LEU A 124 -0.62 -0.95 -7.58
C LEU A 124 -0.56 -0.19 -8.90
N SER A 125 0.01 1.01 -8.87
CA SER A 125 0.36 1.79 -10.05
C SER A 125 1.87 1.83 -10.23
N GLY A 126 2.34 1.31 -11.37
CA GLY A 126 3.75 1.39 -11.76
C GLY A 126 4.19 2.79 -12.17
N HIS A 127 5.50 3.03 -12.20
CA HIS A 127 6.14 4.21 -12.80
C HIS A 127 5.61 4.48 -14.22
N VAL A 128 5.69 5.72 -14.72
CA VAL A 128 5.26 6.08 -16.09
C VAL A 128 5.83 5.15 -17.18
N ASN A 129 7.09 4.72 -17.03
CA ASN A 129 7.77 3.77 -17.93
C ASN A 129 7.21 2.34 -17.90
N ASP A 130 6.56 1.93 -16.80
CA ASP A 130 5.87 0.63 -16.71
C ASP A 130 4.46 0.72 -17.28
N ALA A 131 3.81 1.88 -17.07
CA ALA A 131 2.48 2.18 -17.59
C ALA A 131 1.40 1.15 -17.20
N LYS A 132 1.56 0.42 -16.09
CA LYS A 132 0.64 -0.65 -15.68
C LYS A 132 -0.09 -0.37 -14.37
N ILE A 133 -1.29 -0.94 -14.27
CA ILE A 133 -1.93 -1.26 -13.01
C ILE A 133 -1.75 -2.76 -12.74
N TYR A 134 -1.33 -3.10 -11.54
CA TYR A 134 -1.30 -4.48 -11.06
C TYR A 134 -2.39 -4.70 -10.03
N ARG A 135 -2.95 -5.91 -10.03
CA ARG A 135 -3.82 -6.41 -8.96
C ARG A 135 -3.12 -7.63 -8.37
N VAL A 136 -2.82 -7.57 -7.08
CA VAL A 136 -2.06 -8.60 -6.37
C VAL A 136 -2.90 -9.14 -5.23
N ASP A 137 -2.96 -10.46 -5.13
CA ASP A 137 -3.48 -11.15 -3.96
C ASP A 137 -2.35 -11.24 -2.93
N MET A 138 -2.58 -10.64 -1.76
CA MET A 138 -1.63 -10.64 -0.65
C MET A 138 -1.94 -11.73 0.38
N THR A 139 -2.96 -12.57 0.13
CA THR A 139 -3.31 -13.68 1.01
C THR A 139 -2.37 -14.87 0.86
N GLY A 140 -2.24 -15.68 1.92
CA GLY A 140 -1.36 -16.85 1.94
C GLY A 140 0.08 -16.54 2.36
N SER A 141 0.98 -17.49 2.11
CA SER A 141 2.40 -17.38 2.50
C SER A 141 3.26 -16.62 1.49
N SER A 142 2.76 -16.41 0.27
CA SER A 142 3.46 -15.68 -0.79
C SER A 142 2.45 -14.98 -1.70
N PRO A 143 2.66 -13.69 -2.00
CA PRO A 143 1.74 -12.91 -2.80
C PRO A 143 1.73 -13.40 -4.26
N SER A 144 0.58 -13.24 -4.93
CA SER A 144 0.39 -13.71 -6.30
C SER A 144 -0.28 -12.66 -7.18
N LEU A 145 0.11 -12.61 -8.45
CA LEU A 145 -0.48 -11.67 -9.41
C LEU A 145 -1.87 -12.16 -9.83
N ILE A 146 -2.89 -11.33 -9.65
CA ILE A 146 -4.23 -11.56 -10.19
C ILE A 146 -4.28 -11.10 -11.66
N SER A 147 -3.81 -9.87 -11.93
CA SER A 147 -3.80 -9.31 -13.28
C SER A 147 -2.83 -8.14 -13.41
N SER A 148 -2.36 -7.87 -14.62
CA SER A 148 -1.69 -6.63 -14.99
C SER A 148 -2.29 -6.07 -16.26
N VAL A 149 -2.58 -4.77 -16.28
CA VAL A 149 -3.22 -4.08 -17.42
C VAL A 149 -2.52 -2.76 -17.69
N ALA A 150 -2.41 -2.40 -18.97
CA ALA A 150 -1.87 -1.09 -19.35
C ALA A 150 -2.84 0.03 -18.97
N ARG A 151 -2.30 1.14 -18.49
CA ARG A 151 -3.05 2.36 -18.21
C ARG A 151 -3.38 3.10 -19.50
N SER A 152 -4.58 3.70 -19.54
CA SER A 152 -5.00 4.54 -20.66
C SER A 152 -6.00 5.60 -20.20
N TYR A 153 -6.08 6.72 -20.94
CA TYR A 153 -7.17 7.67 -20.74
C TYR A 153 -8.46 7.17 -21.39
N SER A 154 -9.58 7.43 -20.72
CA SER A 154 -10.91 7.25 -21.31
C SER A 154 -11.06 8.16 -22.55
N GLY A 155 -11.28 7.56 -23.71
CA GLY A 155 -11.57 8.28 -24.96
C GLY A 155 -10.38 9.03 -25.59
N GLY A 156 -9.14 8.74 -25.19
CA GLY A 156 -7.98 9.51 -25.63
C GLY A 156 -6.71 8.70 -25.90
N SER A 157 -5.65 9.43 -26.26
CA SER A 157 -4.28 8.92 -26.41
C SER A 157 -3.43 9.34 -25.22
N GLY A 158 -2.41 8.55 -24.90
CA GLY A 158 -1.48 8.80 -23.80
C GLY A 158 -1.68 7.87 -22.61
N ILE A 159 -0.75 7.97 -21.67
CA ILE A 159 -0.67 7.12 -20.48
C ILE A 159 -0.72 8.03 -19.26
N PRO A 160 -1.70 7.88 -18.36
CA PRO A 160 -1.72 8.62 -17.11
C PRO A 160 -0.58 8.19 -16.18
N ASP A 161 -0.05 9.14 -15.41
CA ASP A 161 1.01 8.91 -14.43
C ASP A 161 0.53 9.31 -13.03
N PHE A 162 0.29 8.33 -12.17
CA PHE A 162 -0.23 8.57 -10.83
C PHE A 162 0.92 8.57 -9.82
N ALA A 163 1.13 9.70 -9.14
CA ALA A 163 2.06 9.80 -8.01
C ALA A 163 1.56 8.96 -6.83
N ASP A 164 0.24 8.93 -6.65
CA ASP A 164 -0.43 8.15 -5.63
C ASP A 164 -1.84 7.74 -6.09
N ILE A 165 -2.40 6.71 -5.45
CA ILE A 165 -3.77 6.24 -5.66
C ILE A 165 -4.41 5.90 -4.32
N VAL A 166 -5.72 6.05 -4.22
CA VAL A 166 -6.49 5.73 -3.02
C VAL A 166 -7.81 5.07 -3.41
N PHE A 167 -8.28 4.13 -2.60
CA PHE A 167 -9.56 3.47 -2.74
C PHE A 167 -10.65 4.16 -1.92
N ASN A 168 -11.78 4.48 -2.56
CA ASN A 168 -12.99 4.87 -1.85
C ASN A 168 -13.87 3.65 -1.60
N ARG A 169 -14.18 3.37 -0.33
CA ARG A 169 -15.02 2.23 0.06
C ARG A 169 -16.51 2.46 -0.16
N VAL A 170 -16.95 3.70 -0.30
CA VAL A 170 -18.38 4.03 -0.46
C VAL A 170 -18.86 3.72 -1.88
N ASP A 171 -18.03 3.98 -2.89
CA ASP A 171 -18.37 3.78 -4.30
C ASP A 171 -17.52 2.69 -4.99
N SER A 172 -16.67 1.99 -4.24
CA SER A 172 -15.77 0.96 -4.73
C SER A 172 -14.85 1.42 -5.87
N THR A 173 -14.42 2.69 -5.87
CA THR A 173 -13.62 3.28 -6.95
C THR A 173 -12.23 3.70 -6.46
N PHE A 174 -11.22 3.47 -7.31
CA PHE A 174 -9.89 4.04 -7.09
C PHE A 174 -9.80 5.42 -7.70
N TYR A 175 -9.10 6.32 -7.00
CA TYR A 175 -8.82 7.68 -7.45
C TYR A 175 -7.33 7.95 -7.41
N GLY A 176 -6.85 8.82 -8.30
CA GLY A 176 -5.47 9.25 -8.31
C GLY A 176 -5.29 10.60 -8.98
N LEU A 177 -4.28 11.36 -8.54
CA LEU A 177 -3.88 12.59 -9.20
C LEU A 177 -2.93 12.26 -10.35
N ASP A 178 -3.38 12.52 -11.57
CA ASP A 178 -2.54 12.35 -12.75
C ASP A 178 -1.55 13.52 -12.87
N ARG A 179 -0.27 13.20 -12.79
CA ARG A 179 0.87 14.13 -12.84
C ARG A 179 1.05 14.76 -14.22
N ILE A 180 0.48 14.17 -15.27
CA ILE A 180 0.57 14.70 -16.63
C ILE A 180 -0.44 15.84 -16.83
N THR A 181 -1.69 15.62 -16.45
CA THR A 181 -2.77 16.61 -16.66
C THR A 181 -3.03 17.50 -15.45
N GLY A 182 -2.56 17.12 -14.26
CA GLY A 182 -2.87 17.78 -12.99
C GLY A 182 -4.31 17.57 -12.52
N LYS A 183 -5.01 16.55 -13.04
CA LYS A 183 -6.43 16.27 -12.77
C LYS A 183 -6.60 14.99 -11.97
N PHE A 184 -7.62 14.97 -11.11
CA PHE A 184 -8.05 13.72 -10.51
C PHE A 184 -8.75 12.84 -11.54
N HIS A 185 -8.43 11.55 -11.50
CA HIS A 185 -9.07 10.53 -12.30
C HIS A 185 -9.63 9.46 -11.38
N SER A 186 -10.81 8.94 -11.74
CA SER A 186 -11.19 7.59 -11.32
C SER A 186 -10.43 6.57 -12.16
N ILE A 187 -10.06 5.45 -11.55
CA ILE A 187 -9.25 4.40 -12.16
C ILE A 187 -10.02 3.09 -12.05
N ASN A 188 -10.22 2.43 -13.19
CA ASN A 188 -10.72 1.06 -13.20
C ASN A 188 -9.52 0.09 -13.17
N PRO A 189 -9.27 -0.61 -12.06
CA PRO A 189 -8.09 -1.45 -11.93
C PRO A 189 -8.18 -2.77 -12.73
N VAL A 190 -9.37 -3.12 -13.24
CA VAL A 190 -9.59 -4.33 -14.04
C VAL A 190 -9.14 -4.13 -15.48
N ASN A 191 -9.27 -2.92 -16.03
CA ASN A 191 -8.92 -2.63 -17.42
C ASN A 191 -7.91 -1.48 -17.60
N GLY A 192 -7.51 -0.79 -16.52
CA GLY A 192 -6.52 0.28 -16.53
C GLY A 192 -7.02 1.62 -17.07
N VAL A 193 -8.32 1.75 -17.34
CA VAL A 193 -8.89 3.00 -17.89
C VAL A 193 -9.02 4.04 -16.77
N ALA A 194 -8.43 5.21 -17.00
CA ALA A 194 -8.54 6.39 -16.16
C ALA A 194 -9.54 7.40 -16.77
N THR A 195 -10.54 7.83 -15.99
CA THR A 195 -11.54 8.81 -16.41
C THR A 195 -11.41 10.09 -15.58
N PRO A 196 -11.23 11.27 -16.19
CA PRO A 196 -11.10 12.51 -15.44
C PRO A 196 -12.39 12.81 -14.67
N ILE A 197 -12.27 13.11 -13.39
CA ILE A 197 -13.39 13.51 -12.52
C ILE A 197 -13.37 15.01 -12.17
N SER A 198 -12.28 15.70 -12.50
CA SER A 198 -12.19 17.16 -12.39
C SER A 198 -12.07 17.81 -13.77
N SER A 199 -12.78 18.91 -13.98
CA SER A 199 -12.67 19.73 -15.21
C SER A 199 -11.40 20.59 -15.19
N ASN A 200 -11.04 21.09 -14.02
CA ASN A 200 -9.85 21.91 -13.76
C ASN A 200 -8.70 21.08 -13.19
N GLN A 201 -7.48 21.63 -13.27
CA GLN A 201 -6.36 21.14 -12.49
C GLN A 201 -6.70 21.23 -11.00
N ALA A 202 -6.51 20.13 -10.29
CA ALA A 202 -6.97 19.96 -8.92
C ALA A 202 -5.84 20.02 -7.88
N GLY A 203 -4.57 19.97 -8.30
CA GLY A 203 -3.46 19.94 -7.36
C GLY A 203 -2.08 20.14 -8.00
N PRO A 204 -1.01 20.14 -7.17
CA PRO A 204 0.36 20.20 -7.64
C PRO A 204 0.70 18.96 -8.49
N TYR A 205 1.64 19.08 -9.44
CA TYR A 205 2.02 18.00 -10.35
C TYR A 205 2.59 16.74 -9.65
N ILE A 206 2.88 16.80 -8.35
CA ILE A 206 3.25 15.66 -7.53
C ILE A 206 2.55 15.83 -6.18
N LEU A 207 1.67 14.88 -5.86
CA LEU A 207 1.00 14.76 -4.56
C LEU A 207 0.96 13.27 -4.20
N GLY A 208 1.29 12.95 -2.95
CA GLY A 208 1.17 11.61 -2.40
C GLY A 208 0.67 11.66 -0.98
N ALA A 209 0.48 10.48 -0.38
CA ALA A 209 -0.35 10.29 0.81
C ALA A 209 -1.78 10.78 0.58
N LEU A 210 -2.37 10.42 -0.58
CA LEU A 210 -3.79 10.65 -0.85
C LEU A 210 -4.64 9.86 0.13
N PHE A 211 -5.66 10.48 0.71
CA PHE A 211 -6.60 9.78 1.58
C PHE A 211 -8.01 10.38 1.50
N PHE A 212 -9.01 9.53 1.77
CA PHE A 212 -10.36 10.02 2.04
C PHE A 212 -10.49 10.36 3.53
N GLY A 213 -11.12 11.50 3.82
CA GLY A 213 -11.54 11.82 5.20
C GLY A 213 -12.55 10.81 5.72
N GLU A 214 -12.87 10.89 7.02
CA GLU A 214 -13.79 9.96 7.68
C GLU A 214 -15.20 9.91 7.05
N ASP A 215 -15.59 10.96 6.32
CA ASP A 215 -16.86 11.01 5.61
C ASP A 215 -16.86 10.25 4.28
N TYR A 216 -15.68 9.83 3.79
CA TYR A 216 -15.48 9.22 2.47
C TYR A 216 -15.98 10.06 1.29
N GLN A 217 -16.21 11.35 1.49
CA GLN A 217 -16.67 12.28 0.47
C GLN A 217 -15.59 13.27 0.05
N HIS A 218 -14.68 13.60 0.97
CA HIS A 218 -13.59 14.52 0.69
C HIS A 218 -12.27 13.78 0.52
N LEU A 219 -11.64 14.01 -0.63
CA LEU A 219 -10.30 13.55 -0.97
C LEU A 219 -9.29 14.63 -0.58
N TYR A 220 -8.27 14.24 0.16
CA TYR A 220 -7.16 15.07 0.63
C TYR A 220 -5.84 14.65 -0.01
#